data_AF-A0A257LLF6-F1
#
_entry.id   AF-A0A257LLF6-F1
#
_cell.length_a   1.000
_cell.length_b   1.000
_cell.length_c   1.000
_cell.angle_alpha   90.00
_cell.angle_beta   90.00
_cell.angle_gamma   90.00
#
_symmetry.space_group_name_H-M   'P 1'
#
loop_
_entity.id
_entity.type
_entity.pdbx_description
1 polymer ?
#
loop_
_entity_poly.entity_id
_entity_poly.type
_entity_poly.pdbx_seq_one_letter_code
_entity_poly.pdbx_strand_id
1 'polypeptide(L)'
;ERDEGQAWLQDWILQYVDGDPAHSSEDTKARKPLAAAEVVVEEIEGNPGYYSSKFFLRPHYQLEGLTVSLRLVSKLPSAKGG
;
A
#
# COMPACT_ATOMS: atom_id res chain seq x y z
N GLU A 1 -14.59 12.07 -2.19
CA GLU A 1 -13.30 11.99 -2.93
C GLU A 1 -12.14 11.51 -2.06
N ARG A 2 -11.58 12.30 -1.13
CA ARG A 2 -10.48 11.82 -0.25
C ARG A 2 -10.83 10.55 0.52
N ASP A 3 -11.95 10.57 1.25
CA ASP A 3 -12.34 9.47 2.14
C ASP A 3 -12.71 8.22 1.35
N GLU A 4 -13.30 8.38 0.16
CA GLU A 4 -13.57 7.28 -0.77
C GLU A 4 -12.27 6.69 -1.32
N GLY A 5 -11.30 7.54 -1.68
CA GLY A 5 -9.97 7.10 -2.10
C GLY A 5 -9.22 6.36 -0.99
N GLN A 6 -9.33 6.84 0.25
CA GLN A 6 -8.75 6.17 1.41
C GLN A 6 -9.40 4.80 1.65
N ALA A 7 -10.73 4.74 1.69
CA ALA A 7 -11.47 3.50 1.89
C ALA A 7 -11.13 2.48 0.79
N TRP A 8 -11.14 2.90 -0.47
CA TRP A 8 -10.80 2.03 -1.58
C TRP A 8 -9.37 1.50 -1.50
N LEU A 9 -8.38 2.36 -1.21
CA LEU A 9 -6.98 1.93 -1.07
C LEU A 9 -6.78 1.02 0.14
N GLN A 10 -7.47 1.30 1.24
CA GLN A 10 -7.44 0.47 2.43
C GLN A 10 -8.01 -0.92 2.14
N ASP A 11 -9.18 -1.00 1.49
CA ASP A 11 -9.80 -2.27 1.11
C ASP A 11 -8.93 -3.06 0.13
N TRP A 12 -8.32 -2.37 -0.83
CA TRP A 12 -7.38 -2.98 -1.77
C TRP A 12 -6.16 -3.59 -1.07
N ILE A 13 -5.49 -2.84 -0.17
CA ILE A 13 -4.29 -3.36 0.49
C ILE A 13 -4.61 -4.51 1.47
N LEU A 14 -5.80 -4.50 2.08
CA LEU A 14 -6.25 -5.56 2.98
C LEU A 14 -6.41 -6.92 2.27
N GLN A 15 -6.55 -6.96 0.94
CA GLN A 15 -6.56 -8.21 0.18
C GLN A 15 -5.24 -8.99 0.33
N TYR A 16 -4.14 -8.30 0.63
CA TYR A 16 -2.80 -8.85 0.80
C TYR A 16 -2.40 -9.03 2.27
N VAL A 17 -3.29 -8.68 3.19
CA VAL A 17 -3.10 -8.87 4.63
C VAL A 17 -3.63 -10.23 5.05
N ASP A 18 -2.79 -10.96 5.77
CA ASP A 18 -3.17 -12.15 6.50
C ASP A 18 -3.89 -11.75 7.79
N GLY A 19 -5.11 -12.25 7.99
CA GLY A 19 -5.90 -11.94 9.18
C GLY A 19 -5.40 -12.65 10.44
N ASP A 20 -4.62 -13.73 10.28
CA ASP A 20 -4.02 -14.47 11.39
C ASP A 20 -2.56 -14.84 11.10
N PRO A 21 -1.65 -13.85 11.07
CA PRO A 21 -0.26 -14.07 10.69
C PRO A 21 0.50 -14.99 11.67
N ALA A 22 0.01 -15.15 12.90
CA ALA A 22 0.62 -15.99 13.92
C ALA A 22 0.41 -17.49 13.65
N HIS A 23 -0.73 -17.86 13.06
CA HIS A 23 -1.14 -19.25 12.88
C HIS A 23 -1.24 -19.69 11.41
N SER A 24 -1.23 -18.77 10.46
CA SER A 24 -1.30 -19.07 9.03
C SER A 24 -0.14 -19.91 8.50
N SER A 25 -0.44 -20.76 7.52
CA SER A 25 0.52 -21.62 6.83
C SER A 25 1.48 -20.82 5.94
N GLU A 26 2.64 -21.41 5.61
CA GLU A 26 3.61 -20.78 4.71
C GLU A 26 3.03 -20.48 3.31
N ASP A 27 2.15 -21.33 2.76
CA ASP A 27 1.44 -21.04 1.50
C ASP A 27 0.53 -19.82 1.64
N THR A 28 -0.16 -19.66 2.78
CA THR A 28 -1.01 -18.50 3.06
C THR A 28 -0.18 -17.23 3.19
N LYS A 29 0.93 -17.28 3.94
CA LYS A 29 1.87 -16.16 4.10
C LYS A 29 2.54 -15.76 2.80
N ALA A 30 2.79 -16.71 1.90
CA ALA A 30 3.31 -16.41 0.55
C ALA A 30 2.27 -15.71 -0.33
N ARG A 31 0.99 -16.10 -0.25
CA ARG A 31 -0.11 -15.46 -0.99
C ARG A 31 -0.49 -14.09 -0.42
N LYS A 32 -0.39 -13.93 0.90
CA LYS A 32 -0.74 -12.72 1.65
C LYS A 32 0.48 -12.27 2.44
N PRO A 33 1.43 -11.52 1.84
CA PRO A 33 2.75 -11.28 2.43
C PRO A 33 2.76 -10.31 3.63
N LEU A 34 1.63 -9.64 3.91
CA LEU A 34 1.53 -8.62 4.93
C LEU A 34 0.85 -9.16 6.19
N ALA A 35 1.44 -8.89 7.36
CA ALA A 35 0.82 -9.11 8.65
C ALA A 35 -0.11 -7.96 9.06
N ALA A 36 0.15 -6.75 8.56
CA ALA A 36 -0.72 -5.59 8.73
C ALA A 36 -0.44 -4.55 7.63
N ALA A 37 -1.44 -3.73 7.33
CA ALA A 37 -1.30 -2.60 6.43
C ALA A 37 -2.24 -1.45 6.81
N GLU A 38 -1.77 -0.22 6.65
CA GLU A 38 -2.55 1.00 6.86
C GLU A 38 -2.29 1.99 5.72
N VAL A 39 -3.34 2.66 5.26
CA VAL A 39 -3.27 3.69 4.23
C VAL A 39 -3.76 5.01 4.79
N VAL A 40 -2.95 6.05 4.60
CA VAL A 40 -3.32 7.43 4.93
C VAL A 40 -3.36 8.23 3.63
N VAL A 41 -4.49 8.89 3.36
CA VAL A 41 -4.65 9.77 2.19
C VAL A 41 -4.79 11.21 2.66
N GLU A 42 -3.93 12.08 2.15
CA GLU A 42 -3.88 13.49 2.49
C GLU A 42 -4.11 14.35 1.25
N GLU A 43 -4.86 15.43 1.39
CA GLU A 43 -4.96 16.46 0.36
C GLU A 43 -3.68 17.27 0.28
N ILE A 44 -3.27 17.60 -0.95
CA ILE A 44 -2.11 18.45 -1.17
C ILE A 44 -2.58 19.91 -1.16
N GLU A 45 -2.19 20.63 -0.12
CA GLU A 45 -2.48 22.06 0.02
C GLU A 45 -1.94 22.84 -1.20
N GLY A 46 -2.78 23.71 -1.77
CA GLY A 46 -2.43 24.49 -2.96
C GLY A 46 -2.66 23.78 -4.29
N ASN A 47 -3.11 22.52 -4.30
CA ASN A 47 -3.46 21.81 -5.53
C ASN A 47 -4.75 20.98 -5.37
N PRO A 48 -5.93 21.61 -5.47
CA PRO A 48 -7.22 20.95 -5.32
C PRO A 48 -7.39 19.77 -6.28
N GLY A 49 -7.89 18.63 -5.76
CA GLY A 49 -8.04 17.38 -6.53
C GLY A 49 -6.78 16.51 -6.60
N TYR A 50 -5.67 16.94 -6.00
CA TYR A 50 -4.48 16.11 -5.85
C TYR A 50 -4.37 15.56 -4.43
N TYR A 51 -4.10 14.25 -4.35
CA TYR A 51 -3.98 13.51 -3.12
C TYR A 51 -2.61 12.83 -3.02
N SER A 52 -2.03 12.85 -1.83
CA SER A 52 -0.85 12.07 -1.47
C SER A 52 -1.33 10.84 -0.69
N SER A 53 -0.79 9.66 -1.00
CA SER A 53 -1.09 8.44 -0.25
C SER A 53 0.18 7.88 0.38
N LYS A 54 0.10 7.54 1.67
CA LYS A 54 1.16 6.90 2.45
C LYS A 54 0.69 5.51 2.87
N PHE A 55 1.50 4.50 2.54
CA PHE A 55 1.24 3.10 2.89
C PHE A 55 2.21 2.67 3.98
N PHE A 56 1.67 2.23 5.10
CA PHE A 56 2.42 1.60 6.19
C PHE A 56 2.22 0.10 6.08
N LEU A 57 3.27 -0.63 5.74
CA LEU A 57 3.21 -2.07 5.47
C LEU A 57 4.05 -2.83 6.49
N ARG A 58 3.48 -3.85 7.12
CA ARG A 58 4.19 -4.76 8.02
C ARG A 58 4.26 -6.15 7.38
N PRO A 59 5.44 -6.62 6.94
CA PRO A 59 5.60 -7.97 6.40
C PRO A 59 5.58 -9.05 7.50
N HIS A 60 5.35 -10.30 7.11
CA HIS A 60 5.44 -11.47 8.02
C HIS A 60 6.85 -11.72 8.55
N TYR A 61 7.82 -11.60 7.66
CA TYR A 61 9.22 -11.84 7.96
C TYR A 61 9.94 -10.51 7.92
N GLN A 62 10.82 -10.28 8.91
CA GLN A 62 11.76 -9.17 8.84
C GLN A 62 12.75 -9.46 7.72
N LEU A 63 12.60 -8.75 6.60
CA LEU A 63 13.67 -8.61 5.62
C LEU A 63 14.73 -7.70 6.23
N GLU A 64 15.98 -8.17 6.34
CA GLU A 64 17.10 -7.38 6.88
C GLU A 64 17.41 -6.11 6.05
N GLY A 65 16.78 -5.94 4.88
CA GLY A 65 16.67 -4.65 4.22
C GLY A 65 15.99 -4.69 2.85
N LEU A 66 14.84 -3.99 2.71
CA LEU A 66 14.27 -3.61 1.41
C LEU A 66 13.54 -2.26 1.55
N THR A 67 14.00 -1.23 0.84
CA THR A 67 13.32 0.08 0.79
C THR A 67 12.40 0.12 -0.42
N VAL A 68 11.10 -0.14 -0.22
CA VAL A 68 10.10 -0.05 -1.29
C VAL A 68 9.40 1.31 -1.24
N SER A 69 9.48 2.09 -2.32
CA SER A 69 8.65 3.29 -2.51
C SER A 69 7.62 3.04 -3.61
N LEU A 70 6.38 2.76 -3.21
CA LEU A 70 5.24 2.73 -4.12
C LEU A 70 4.76 4.17 -4.34
N ARG A 71 4.65 4.59 -5.61
CA ARG A 71 4.16 5.92 -5.97
C ARG A 71 2.97 5.77 -6.90
N LEU A 72 1.82 6.23 -6.45
CA LEU A 72 0.66 6.41 -7.33
C LEU A 72 0.86 7.73 -8.08
N VAL A 73 0.95 7.63 -9.40
CA VAL A 73 1.25 8.73 -10.30
C VAL A 73 0.19 8.75 -11.39
N SER A 74 -0.42 9.91 -11.65
CA SER A 74 -1.40 10.07 -12.74
C SER A 74 -0.78 9.87 -14.12
N LYS A 75 0.56 9.95 -14.20
CA LYS A 75 1.37 9.62 -15.37
C LYS A 75 2.58 8.80 -14.93
N LEU A 76 2.70 7.57 -15.41
CA LEU A 76 3.87 6.73 -15.18
C LEU A 76 5.14 7.44 -15.67
N PRO A 77 6.14 7.70 -14.80
CA PRO A 77 7.41 8.32 -15.19
C PRO A 77 8.17 7.51 -16.24
N SER A 78 8.00 6.18 -16.23
CA SER A 78 8.69 5.24 -17.12
C SER A 78 8.23 5.29 -18.58
N ALA A 79 7.13 5.99 -18.91
CA ALA A 79 6.58 6.08 -20.27
C ALA A 79 6.95 7.37 -21.02
N LYS A 80 7.93 8.16 -20.54
CA LYS A 80 8.60 9.19 -21.34
C LYS A 80 10.09 8.91 -21.41
N GLY A 81 10.42 7.85 -22.15
CA GLY A 81 11.75 7.56 -22.67
C GLY A 81 11.59 7.16 -24.14
N GLY A 82 11.31 8.16 -24.98
CA GLY A 82 11.05 8.08 -26.42
C GLY A 82 10.75 9.46 -26.96
#